data_AF-E1YA74-F1
#
_entry.id   AF-E1YA74-F1
#
_cell.length_a   1.000
_cell.length_b   1.000
_cell.length_c   1.000
_cell.angle_alpha   90.00
_cell.angle_beta   90.00
_cell.angle_gamma   90.00
#
_symmetry.space_group_name_H-M   'P 1'
#
loop_
_entity.id
_entity.type
_entity.pdbx_description
1 polymer ?
#
loop_
_entity_poly.entity_id
_entity_poly.type
_entity_poly.pdbx_seq_one_letter_code
_entity_poly.pdbx_strand_id
1 'polypeptide(L)'
;MTSLISEFHHKSLPVYRLREISIPINLEKIITLIGARRSGKTFLLYQIIDHLLQDKDKTSIIYFNFEDERLELAEHEADLILQAYRELYLNRDLASCYFFFDEIQNLTGWEKFVRRLYDTVSRHIFLTGSNAKMLSSEISSSLRGRSISYEVFPLSFKEYLSFNDISIDFYVPEIKATIYNIMETYLEFGGFPELVTIADPNVRYKILQEYFDVMLFSPLIVKFLQKWQKNLLASGSESCQFRDYEHLPDH
;
A
#
# COMPACT_ATOMS: atom_id res chain seq x y z
N MET A 1 7.51 18.40 9.19
CA MET A 1 6.69 17.28 9.70
C MET A 1 5.49 17.73 10.52
N THR A 2 5.67 18.62 11.49
CA THR A 2 4.57 19.27 12.24
C THR A 2 3.51 19.88 11.32
N SER A 3 3.94 20.46 10.20
CA SER A 3 3.08 20.95 9.12
C SER A 3 2.19 19.87 8.49
N LEU A 4 2.71 18.66 8.27
CA LEU A 4 1.97 17.54 7.66
C LEU A 4 0.88 17.02 8.59
N ILE A 5 1.22 16.84 9.87
CA ILE A 5 0.26 16.42 10.90
C ILE A 5 -0.87 17.45 11.01
N SER A 6 -0.51 18.73 11.11
CA SER A 6 -1.47 19.83 11.17
C SER A 6 -2.35 19.90 9.92
N GLU A 7 -1.75 19.78 8.74
CA GLU A 7 -2.47 19.76 7.45
C GLU A 7 -3.53 18.64 7.42
N PHE A 8 -3.16 17.42 7.81
CA PHE A 8 -4.10 16.30 7.89
C PHE A 8 -5.24 16.60 8.87
N HIS A 9 -4.96 17.13 10.06
CA HIS A 9 -5.99 17.43 11.04
C HIS A 9 -6.94 18.55 10.60
N HIS A 10 -6.50 19.53 9.83
CA HIS A 10 -7.34 20.62 9.33
C HIS A 10 -8.11 20.30 8.04
N LYS A 11 -7.61 19.41 7.16
CA LYS A 11 -8.28 19.05 5.90
C LYS A 11 -9.35 17.98 6.09
N SER A 12 -10.52 18.09 5.47
CA SER A 12 -11.47 16.98 5.41
C SER A 12 -10.85 15.76 4.71
N LEU A 13 -11.28 14.55 5.08
CA LEU A 13 -10.92 13.35 4.32
C LEU A 13 -11.40 13.49 2.86
N PRO A 14 -10.66 12.92 1.90
CA PRO A 14 -11.12 12.92 0.50
C PRO A 14 -12.41 12.12 0.36
N VAL A 15 -13.21 12.45 -0.65
CA VAL A 15 -14.42 11.70 -0.97
C VAL A 15 -14.01 10.28 -1.41
N TYR A 16 -14.69 9.27 -0.87
CA TYR A 16 -14.44 7.87 -1.20
C TYR A 16 -15.75 7.10 -1.36
N ARG A 17 -15.65 5.93 -2.01
CA ARG A 17 -16.75 4.96 -2.15
C ARG A 17 -16.51 3.80 -1.19
N LEU A 18 -17.58 3.33 -0.56
CA LEU A 18 -17.50 2.27 0.46
C LEU A 18 -17.02 0.95 -0.14
N ARG A 19 -16.08 0.32 0.55
CA ARG A 19 -15.62 -1.05 0.32
C ARG A 19 -16.35 -2.00 1.26
N GLU A 20 -16.64 -3.21 0.79
CA GLU A 20 -17.35 -4.23 1.58
C GLU A 20 -16.46 -4.99 2.56
N ILE A 21 -15.13 -4.90 2.39
CA ILE A 21 -14.17 -5.56 3.27
C ILE A 21 -14.27 -4.98 4.70
N SER A 22 -14.47 -5.88 5.68
CA SER A 22 -14.52 -5.52 7.08
C SER A 22 -13.15 -5.72 7.73
N ILE A 23 -12.62 -4.64 8.31
CA ILE A 23 -11.34 -4.64 9.01
C ILE A 23 -11.61 -4.38 10.50
N PRO A 24 -11.17 -5.25 11.42
CA PRO A 24 -11.47 -5.11 12.84
C PRO A 24 -10.67 -3.95 13.45
N ILE A 25 -11.33 -2.91 13.94
CA ILE A 25 -10.63 -1.71 14.46
C ILE A 25 -10.11 -1.82 15.90
N ASN A 26 -10.66 -2.75 16.70
CA ASN A 26 -10.38 -2.89 18.13
C ASN A 26 -9.59 -4.17 18.46
N LEU A 27 -8.80 -4.65 17.50
CA LEU A 27 -7.93 -5.80 17.70
C LEU A 27 -6.58 -5.32 18.24
N GLU A 28 -6.08 -5.92 19.33
CA GLU A 28 -4.71 -5.68 19.81
C GLU A 28 -3.70 -6.42 18.91
N LYS A 29 -3.63 -5.99 17.65
CA LYS A 29 -2.70 -6.44 16.61
C LYS A 29 -2.41 -5.27 15.68
N ILE A 30 -1.22 -5.31 15.08
CA ILE A 30 -0.90 -4.49 13.92
C ILE A 30 -1.71 -5.04 12.74
N ILE A 31 -2.53 -4.20 12.12
CA ILE A 31 -3.33 -4.57 10.97
C ILE A 31 -2.65 -4.08 9.71
N THR A 32 -2.28 -5.00 8.82
CA THR A 32 -1.59 -4.63 7.58
C THR A 32 -2.47 -4.93 6.38
N LEU A 33 -2.78 -3.89 5.60
CA LEU A 33 -3.45 -4.01 4.32
C LEU A 33 -2.42 -4.19 3.21
N ILE A 34 -2.37 -5.38 2.62
CA ILE A 34 -1.46 -5.71 1.51
C ILE A 34 -2.24 -5.88 0.22
N GLY A 35 -1.64 -5.58 -0.91
CA GLY A 35 -2.29 -5.82 -2.20
C GLY A 35 -1.69 -4.96 -3.30
N ALA A 36 -2.07 -5.25 -4.54
CA ALA A 36 -1.55 -4.56 -5.71
C ALA A 36 -1.65 -3.02 -5.60
N ARG A 37 -0.75 -2.30 -6.28
CA ARG A 37 -0.88 -0.85 -6.42
C ARG A 37 -2.26 -0.50 -6.98
N ARG A 38 -2.87 0.60 -6.54
CA ARG A 38 -4.20 1.04 -7.01
C ARG A 38 -5.37 0.07 -6.71
N SER A 39 -5.21 -0.91 -5.82
CA SER A 39 -6.33 -1.74 -5.33
C SER A 39 -7.27 -1.02 -4.35
N GLY A 40 -6.98 0.24 -3.99
CA GLY A 40 -7.82 1.07 -3.11
C GLY A 40 -7.50 0.97 -1.61
N LYS A 41 -6.28 0.56 -1.24
CA LYS A 41 -5.84 0.44 0.17
C LYS A 41 -5.91 1.77 0.94
N THR A 42 -5.37 2.85 0.37
CA THR A 42 -5.40 4.19 0.98
C THR A 42 -6.83 4.66 1.27
N PHE A 43 -7.75 4.46 0.31
CA PHE A 43 -9.16 4.78 0.49
C PHE A 43 -9.85 3.89 1.53
N LEU A 44 -9.44 2.63 1.64
CA LEU A 44 -9.89 1.76 2.73
C LEU A 44 -9.39 2.23 4.10
N LEU A 45 -8.17 2.78 4.21
CA LEU A 45 -7.73 3.45 5.43
C LEU A 45 -8.61 4.67 5.75
N TYR A 46 -8.91 5.51 4.77
CA TYR A 46 -9.80 6.65 4.99
C TYR A 46 -11.20 6.22 5.46
N GLN A 47 -11.74 5.12 4.92
CA GLN A 47 -12.99 4.53 5.41
C GLN A 47 -12.89 4.09 6.88
N ILE A 48 -11.78 3.48 7.29
CA ILE A 48 -11.55 3.09 8.69
C ILE A 48 -11.44 4.33 9.59
N ILE A 49 -10.70 5.35 9.13
CA ILE A 49 -10.55 6.60 9.87
C ILE A 49 -11.92 7.27 10.04
N ASP A 50 -12.70 7.42 8.98
CA ASP A 50 -14.03 8.03 9.04
C ASP A 50 -14.96 7.31 10.01
N HIS A 51 -14.89 5.98 10.06
CA HIS A 51 -15.63 5.19 11.05
C HIS A 51 -15.18 5.49 12.48
N LEU A 52 -13.87 5.62 12.74
CA LEU A 52 -13.36 6.01 14.06
C LEU A 52 -13.76 7.43 14.45
N LEU A 53 -13.83 8.36 13.48
CA LEU A 53 -14.19 9.76 13.71
C LEU A 53 -15.65 9.96 14.13
N GLN A 54 -16.50 8.93 14.06
CA GLN A 54 -17.85 8.98 14.62
C GLN A 54 -17.83 9.12 16.15
N ASP A 55 -16.85 8.50 16.81
CA ASP A 55 -16.75 8.45 18.28
C ASP A 55 -15.44 9.05 18.83
N LYS A 56 -14.46 9.29 17.96
CA LYS A 56 -13.12 9.78 18.31
C LYS A 56 -12.87 11.15 17.70
N ASP A 57 -12.12 11.98 18.43
CA ASP A 57 -11.67 13.25 17.88
C ASP A 57 -10.55 13.01 16.85
N LYS A 58 -10.50 13.86 15.83
CA LYS A 58 -9.55 13.70 14.74
C LYS A 58 -8.09 13.78 15.16
N THR A 59 -7.78 14.46 16.26
CA THR A 59 -6.42 14.49 16.76
C THR A 59 -5.97 13.12 17.24
N SER A 60 -6.86 12.17 17.56
CA SER A 60 -6.49 10.79 17.93
C SER A 60 -5.94 9.96 16.76
N ILE A 61 -5.96 10.51 15.55
CA ILE A 61 -5.57 9.82 14.32
C ILE A 61 -4.22 10.36 13.85
N ILE A 62 -3.20 9.51 13.84
CA ILE A 62 -1.88 9.84 13.30
C ILE A 62 -1.79 9.20 11.92
N TYR A 63 -1.88 9.99 10.86
CA TYR A 63 -1.79 9.53 9.48
C TYR A 63 -0.52 10.03 8.81
N PHE A 64 0.25 9.13 8.20
CA PHE A 64 1.41 9.44 7.37
C PHE A 64 1.41 8.60 6.10
N ASN A 65 1.63 9.26 4.97
CA ASN A 65 1.87 8.60 3.69
C ASN A 65 3.35 8.70 3.33
N PHE A 66 4.06 7.57 3.32
CA PHE A 66 5.49 7.52 3.03
C PHE A 66 5.84 7.64 1.53
N GLU A 67 4.86 7.85 0.64
CA GLU A 67 5.11 8.36 -0.72
C GLU A 67 5.21 9.90 -0.79
N ASP A 68 4.89 10.63 0.29
CA ASP A 68 4.99 12.10 0.30
C ASP A 68 6.46 12.55 0.35
N GLU A 69 6.93 13.21 -0.71
CA GLU A 69 8.32 13.68 -0.86
C GLU A 69 8.77 14.64 0.25
N ARG A 70 7.84 15.26 0.98
CA ARG A 70 8.15 16.14 2.12
C ARG A 70 8.61 15.36 3.35
N LEU A 71 8.52 14.02 3.32
CA LEU A 71 8.95 13.08 4.36
C LEU A 71 10.27 12.41 3.96
N GLU A 72 11.36 13.18 3.93
CA GLU A 72 12.70 12.63 3.84
C GLU A 72 13.17 12.20 5.24
N LEU A 73 12.81 10.98 5.64
CA LEU A 73 13.24 10.40 6.93
C LEU A 73 14.36 9.38 6.70
N ALA A 74 15.48 9.55 7.40
CA ALA A 74 16.48 8.51 7.52
C ALA A 74 15.99 7.33 8.39
N GLU A 75 16.70 6.19 8.35
CA GLU A 75 16.36 4.93 9.03
C GLU A 75 16.13 5.05 10.56
N HIS A 76 16.57 6.15 11.18
CA HIS A 76 16.44 6.39 12.63
C HIS A 76 15.64 7.65 12.98
N GLU A 77 15.00 8.26 11.98
CA GLU A 77 14.26 9.50 12.14
C GLU A 77 12.75 9.28 12.22
N ALA A 78 12.28 8.03 12.10
CA ALA A 78 10.85 7.71 12.30
C ALA A 78 10.33 8.15 13.68
N ASP A 79 11.21 8.26 14.69
CA ASP A 79 10.88 8.82 16.00
C ASP A 79 10.47 10.29 15.98
N LEU A 80 10.98 11.05 15.01
CA LEU A 80 10.61 12.44 14.83
C LEU A 80 9.09 12.54 14.61
N ILE A 81 8.43 11.54 14.02
CA ILE A 81 6.96 11.52 13.83
C ILE A 81 6.26 11.66 15.18
N LEU A 82 6.69 10.86 16.16
CA LEU A 82 6.12 10.88 17.52
C LEU A 82 6.47 12.17 18.24
N GLN A 83 7.69 12.68 18.05
CA GLN A 83 8.11 13.95 18.63
C GLN A 83 7.26 15.11 18.10
N ALA A 84 7.14 15.25 16.78
CA ALA A 84 6.35 16.30 16.13
C ALA A 84 4.88 16.25 16.55
N TYR A 85 4.33 15.06 16.74
CA TYR A 85 2.96 14.91 17.23
C TYR A 85 2.84 15.34 18.70
N ARG A 86 3.77 14.95 19.58
CA ARG A 86 3.78 15.37 20.99
C ARG A 86 3.95 16.88 21.14
N GLU A 87 4.73 17.52 20.27
CA GLU A 87 4.89 18.98 20.23
C GLU A 87 3.57 19.70 19.90
N LEU A 88 2.74 19.12 19.03
CA LEU A 88 1.42 19.68 18.70
C LEU A 88 0.36 19.40 19.77
N TYR A 89 0.42 18.23 20.40
CA TYR A 89 -0.62 17.74 21.30
C TYR A 89 -0.02 17.25 22.64
N LEU A 90 0.51 18.18 23.42
CA LEU A 90 1.26 17.92 24.66
C LEU A 90 0.54 17.02 25.68
N ASN A 91 -0.79 17.15 25.80
CA ASN A 91 -1.59 16.44 26.81
C ASN A 91 -2.27 15.17 26.27
N ARG A 92 -1.94 14.74 25.05
CA ARG A 92 -2.59 13.59 24.42
C ARG A 92 -1.91 12.30 24.83
N ASP A 93 -2.72 11.36 25.34
CA ASP A 93 -2.27 9.99 25.57
C ASP A 93 -2.16 9.22 24.24
N LEU A 94 -0.92 8.98 23.80
CA LEU A 94 -0.64 8.25 22.58
C LEU A 94 -1.14 6.80 22.61
N ALA A 95 -1.31 6.20 23.80
CA ALA A 95 -1.84 4.83 23.90
C ALA A 95 -3.29 4.72 23.42
N SER A 96 -4.04 5.82 23.49
CA SER A 96 -5.41 5.93 22.97
C SER A 96 -5.49 6.32 21.49
N CYS A 97 -4.35 6.64 20.87
CA CYS A 97 -4.29 7.08 19.49
C CYS A 97 -4.14 5.92 18.50
N TYR A 98 -4.66 6.16 17.29
CA TYR A 98 -4.63 5.24 16.16
C TYR A 98 -3.59 5.71 15.14
N PHE A 99 -2.66 4.83 14.79
CA PHE A 99 -1.58 5.11 13.85
C PHE A 99 -1.89 4.46 12.49
N PHE A 100 -1.85 5.27 11.44
CA PHE A 100 -2.10 4.90 10.07
C PHE A 100 -0.88 5.25 9.23
N PHE A 101 -0.21 4.22 8.71
CA PHE A 101 1.00 4.35 7.91
C PHE A 101 0.75 3.79 6.52
N ASP A 102 0.60 4.69 5.55
CA ASP A 102 0.39 4.35 4.14
C ASP A 102 1.73 4.16 3.42
N GLU A 103 1.81 3.09 2.61
CA GLU A 103 2.99 2.66 1.86
C GLU A 103 4.26 2.53 2.75
N ILE A 104 4.11 1.84 3.90
CA ILE A 104 5.15 1.73 4.95
C ILE A 104 6.48 1.19 4.46
N GLN A 105 6.51 0.39 3.39
CA GLN A 105 7.75 -0.15 2.83
C GLN A 105 8.69 0.91 2.26
N ASN A 106 8.21 2.15 2.05
CA ASN A 106 9.05 3.26 1.62
C ASN A 106 9.87 3.85 2.79
N LEU A 107 9.52 3.53 4.04
CA LEU A 107 10.31 3.88 5.21
C LEU A 107 11.38 2.81 5.47
N THR A 108 12.65 3.19 5.36
CA THR A 108 13.77 2.28 5.69
C THR A 108 13.76 1.93 7.18
N GLY A 109 13.90 0.63 7.51
CA GLY A 109 13.96 0.15 8.89
C GLY A 109 12.63 0.23 9.66
N TRP A 110 11.52 0.36 8.93
CA TRP A 110 10.19 0.53 9.48
C TRP A 110 9.77 -0.56 10.47
N GLU A 111 10.29 -1.79 10.32
CA GLU A 111 9.86 -2.93 11.13
C GLU A 111 10.26 -2.75 12.61
N LYS A 112 11.48 -2.25 12.85
CA LYS A 112 11.97 -1.96 14.20
C LYS A 112 11.16 -0.83 14.82
N PHE A 113 10.87 0.21 14.04
CA PHE A 113 10.06 1.34 14.46
C PHE A 113 8.64 0.90 14.85
N VAL A 114 7.92 0.23 13.95
CA VAL A 114 6.55 -0.24 14.19
C VAL A 114 6.49 -1.23 15.35
N ARG A 115 7.44 -2.16 15.45
CA ARG A 115 7.49 -3.10 16.59
C ARG A 115 7.62 -2.36 17.92
N ARG A 116 8.55 -1.40 18.01
CA ARG A 116 8.72 -0.60 19.22
C ARG A 116 7.47 0.22 19.51
N LEU A 117 6.89 0.87 18.49
CA LEU A 117 5.64 1.63 18.61
C LEU A 117 4.51 0.76 19.21
N TYR A 118 4.37 -0.46 18.70
CA TYR A 118 3.39 -1.44 19.18
C TYR A 118 3.64 -1.86 20.64
N ASP A 119 4.90 -2.15 20.97
CA ASP A 119 5.26 -2.68 22.29
C ASP A 119 5.23 -1.58 23.37
N THR A 120 5.51 -0.31 23.04
CA THR A 120 5.72 0.77 24.03
C THR A 120 4.76 1.95 23.96
N VAL A 121 4.04 2.17 22.85
CA VAL A 121 3.25 3.40 22.64
C VAL A 121 1.76 3.10 22.46
N SER A 122 1.37 2.39 21.40
CA SER A 122 -0.04 2.13 21.08
C SER A 122 -0.23 0.78 20.43
N ARG A 123 -1.35 0.13 20.71
CA ARG A 123 -1.75 -1.14 20.09
C ARG A 123 -2.61 -0.96 18.84
N HIS A 124 -3.01 0.27 18.52
CA HIS A 124 -3.85 0.58 17.36
C HIS A 124 -2.98 1.05 16.19
N ILE A 125 -2.47 0.10 15.41
CA ILE A 125 -1.56 0.39 14.28
C ILE A 125 -2.10 -0.26 13.01
N PHE A 126 -2.25 0.55 11.97
CA PHE A 126 -2.69 0.19 10.64
C PHE A 126 -1.60 0.53 9.64
N LEU A 127 -1.23 -0.45 8.82
CA LEU A 127 -0.20 -0.31 7.79
C LEU A 127 -0.82 -0.59 6.41
N THR A 128 -0.29 0.02 5.36
CA THR A 128 -0.50 -0.47 3.99
C THR A 128 0.83 -0.73 3.30
N GLY A 129 0.80 -1.60 2.29
CA GLY A 129 1.89 -1.66 1.32
C GLY A 129 1.52 -2.33 0.00
N SER A 130 2.02 -1.76 -1.10
CA SER A 130 1.75 -2.24 -2.46
C SER A 130 2.57 -3.46 -2.88
N ASN A 131 3.72 -3.72 -2.25
CA ASN A 131 4.53 -4.91 -2.50
C ASN A 131 4.20 -6.03 -1.51
N ALA A 132 3.05 -6.69 -1.71
CA ALA A 132 2.53 -7.71 -0.83
C ALA A 132 3.55 -8.83 -0.52
N LYS A 133 4.40 -9.22 -1.47
CA LYS A 133 5.38 -10.30 -1.27
C LYS A 133 6.56 -9.89 -0.39
N MET A 134 7.14 -8.71 -0.62
CA MET A 134 8.21 -8.18 0.24
C MET A 134 7.67 -7.92 1.65
N LEU A 135 6.56 -7.19 1.74
CA LEU A 135 5.97 -6.79 3.01
C LEU A 135 5.50 -8.01 3.82
N SER A 136 4.86 -9.00 3.19
CA SER A 136 4.46 -10.23 3.89
C SER A 136 5.67 -10.98 4.47
N SER A 137 6.79 -11.03 3.76
CA SER A 137 8.00 -11.66 4.26
C SER A 137 8.61 -10.91 5.45
N GLU A 138 8.66 -9.58 5.40
CA GLU A 138 9.15 -8.72 6.49
C GLU A 138 8.23 -8.76 7.72
N ILE A 139 6.92 -8.74 7.50
CA ILE A 139 5.92 -8.90 8.57
C ILE A 139 6.09 -10.27 9.25
N SER A 140 6.24 -11.32 8.44
CA SER A 140 6.40 -12.69 8.94
C SER A 140 7.71 -12.93 9.69
N SER A 141 8.75 -12.12 9.46
CA SER A 141 10.04 -12.24 10.13
C SER A 141 10.15 -11.32 11.34
N SER A 142 9.76 -10.05 11.20
CA SER A 142 10.00 -8.99 12.19
C SER A 142 8.83 -8.73 13.14
N LEU A 143 7.59 -9.04 12.72
CA LEU A 143 6.34 -8.77 13.46
C LEU A 143 5.58 -10.04 13.86
N ARG A 144 6.27 -11.18 13.97
CA ARG A 144 5.71 -12.50 14.29
C ARG A 144 4.72 -12.45 15.46
N GLY A 145 3.49 -12.88 15.19
CA GLY A 145 2.41 -12.99 16.18
C GLY A 145 1.85 -11.65 16.67
N ARG A 146 2.40 -10.49 16.26
CA ARG A 146 1.90 -9.16 16.60
C ARG A 146 1.03 -8.54 15.50
N SER A 147 1.10 -9.08 14.29
CA SER A 147 0.45 -8.55 13.11
C SER A 147 -0.53 -9.53 12.48
N ILE A 148 -1.53 -8.99 11.80
CA ILE A 148 -2.45 -9.71 10.91
C ILE A 148 -2.51 -8.97 9.58
N SER A 149 -2.40 -9.72 8.49
CA SER A 149 -2.43 -9.15 7.14
C SER A 149 -3.76 -9.43 6.46
N TYR A 150 -4.34 -8.42 5.83
CA TYR A 150 -5.52 -8.51 4.98
C TYR A 150 -5.12 -8.21 3.54
N GLU A 151 -5.44 -9.13 2.64
CA GLU A 151 -5.21 -8.92 1.22
C GLU A 151 -6.37 -8.13 0.60
N VAL A 152 -6.05 -6.97 0.05
CA VAL A 152 -6.98 -6.04 -0.58
C VAL A 152 -6.87 -6.20 -2.10
N PHE A 153 -7.84 -6.92 -2.64
CA PHE A 153 -8.02 -7.08 -4.08
C PHE A 153 -8.66 -5.82 -4.71
N PRO A 154 -8.61 -5.69 -6.04
CA PRO A 154 -9.53 -4.82 -6.77
C PRO A 154 -10.99 -5.11 -6.39
N LEU A 155 -11.90 -4.21 -6.76
CA LEU A 155 -13.32 -4.32 -6.46
C LEU A 155 -13.85 -5.67 -6.89
N SER A 156 -14.60 -6.33 -6.00
CA SER A 156 -15.47 -7.43 -6.40
C SER A 156 -16.51 -6.93 -7.42
N PHE A 157 -17.11 -7.84 -8.20
CA PHE A 157 -18.17 -7.42 -9.13
C PHE A 157 -19.33 -6.70 -8.44
N LYS A 158 -19.67 -7.12 -7.22
CA LYS A 158 -20.70 -6.45 -6.40
C LYS A 158 -20.30 -5.03 -6.03
N GLU A 159 -19.07 -4.81 -5.57
CA GLU A 159 -18.54 -3.47 -5.33
C GLU A 159 -18.47 -2.66 -6.64
N TYR A 160 -18.11 -3.28 -7.76
CA TYR A 160 -18.06 -2.64 -9.07
C TYR A 160 -19.43 -2.10 -9.49
N LEU A 161 -20.51 -2.87 -9.29
CA LEU A 161 -21.88 -2.41 -9.52
C LEU A 161 -22.22 -1.22 -8.61
N SER A 162 -21.85 -1.28 -7.33
CA SER A 162 -22.05 -0.17 -6.40
C SER A 162 -21.27 1.09 -6.80
N PHE A 163 -20.07 0.95 -7.36
CA PHE A 163 -19.28 2.09 -7.84
C PHE A 163 -19.85 2.71 -9.12
N ASN A 164 -20.63 1.95 -9.90
CA ASN A 164 -21.38 2.43 -11.06
C ASN A 164 -22.80 2.91 -10.69
N ASP A 165 -23.16 2.96 -9.41
CA ASP A 165 -24.49 3.33 -8.91
C ASP A 165 -25.63 2.43 -9.41
N ILE A 166 -25.36 1.11 -9.49
CA ILE A 166 -26.31 0.12 -10.02
C ILE A 166 -26.88 -0.75 -8.91
N SER A 167 -28.20 -0.71 -8.78
CA SER A 167 -28.95 -1.60 -7.90
C SER A 167 -29.00 -3.02 -8.46
N ILE A 168 -28.79 -4.00 -7.59
CA ILE A 168 -28.90 -5.42 -7.95
C ILE A 168 -30.36 -5.85 -7.84
N ASP A 169 -31.05 -5.93 -8.96
CA ASP A 169 -32.39 -6.51 -9.07
C ASP A 169 -32.50 -7.38 -10.33
N PHE A 170 -32.47 -8.69 -10.15
CA PHE A 170 -32.54 -9.65 -11.25
C PHE A 170 -33.97 -9.95 -11.73
N TYR A 171 -34.99 -9.42 -11.05
CA TYR A 171 -36.39 -9.60 -11.43
C TYR A 171 -36.85 -8.59 -12.48
N VAL A 172 -36.16 -7.45 -12.57
CA VAL A 172 -36.40 -6.42 -13.59
C VAL A 172 -35.54 -6.72 -14.84
N PRO A 173 -36.14 -7.06 -15.99
CA PRO A 173 -35.39 -7.44 -17.20
C PRO A 173 -34.38 -6.38 -17.66
N GLU A 174 -34.72 -5.10 -17.53
CA GLU A 174 -33.87 -3.98 -17.92
C GLU A 174 -32.60 -3.92 -17.05
N ILE A 175 -32.76 -4.02 -15.71
CA ILE A 175 -31.64 -4.03 -14.76
C ILE A 175 -30.78 -5.27 -14.99
N LYS A 176 -31.40 -6.43 -15.22
CA LYS A 176 -30.70 -7.67 -15.54
C LYS A 176 -29.83 -7.52 -16.80
N ALA A 177 -30.37 -6.93 -17.88
CA ALA A 177 -29.60 -6.67 -19.10
C ALA A 177 -28.43 -5.71 -18.84
N THR A 178 -28.64 -4.64 -18.06
CA THR A 178 -27.58 -3.71 -17.64
C THR A 178 -26.47 -4.42 -16.87
N ILE A 179 -26.81 -5.30 -15.92
CA ILE A 179 -25.83 -6.07 -15.14
C ILE A 179 -24.97 -6.95 -16.07
N TYR A 180 -25.56 -7.60 -17.07
CA TYR A 180 -24.78 -8.41 -18.03
C TYR A 180 -23.78 -7.59 -18.84
N ASN A 181 -24.21 -6.45 -19.40
CA ASN A 181 -23.32 -5.56 -20.15
C ASN A 181 -22.13 -5.07 -19.30
N ILE A 182 -22.39 -4.83 -18.01
CA ILE A 182 -21.37 -4.35 -17.09
C ILE A 182 -20.47 -5.47 -16.61
N MET A 183 -20.99 -6.70 -16.53
CA MET A 183 -20.16 -7.88 -16.32
C MET A 183 -19.14 -8.05 -17.44
N GLU A 184 -19.52 -7.85 -18.71
CA GLU A 184 -18.57 -7.87 -19.83
C GLU A 184 -17.48 -6.81 -19.66
N THR A 185 -17.87 -5.58 -19.31
CA THR A 185 -16.93 -4.48 -19.03
C THR A 185 -15.99 -4.81 -17.86
N TYR A 186 -16.51 -5.42 -16.79
CA TYR A 186 -15.72 -5.84 -15.63
C TYR A 186 -14.75 -6.97 -15.98
N LEU A 187 -15.15 -7.93 -16.81
CA LEU A 187 -14.26 -9.01 -17.25
C LEU A 187 -13.14 -8.49 -18.15
N GLU A 188 -13.41 -7.44 -18.93
CA GLU A 188 -12.42 -6.82 -19.82
C GLU A 188 -11.43 -5.91 -19.07
N PHE A 189 -11.94 -5.00 -18.24
CA PHE A 189 -11.11 -3.98 -17.58
C PHE A 189 -10.74 -4.30 -16.13
N GLY A 190 -11.31 -5.36 -15.56
CA GLY A 190 -11.13 -5.74 -14.16
C GLY A 190 -11.84 -4.81 -13.18
N GLY A 191 -11.54 -5.01 -11.89
CA GLY A 191 -12.17 -4.30 -10.78
C GLY A 191 -11.39 -3.11 -10.23
N PHE A 192 -10.42 -2.53 -10.95
CA PHE A 192 -9.63 -1.44 -10.36
C PHE A 192 -10.48 -0.17 -10.14
N PRO A 193 -10.54 0.39 -8.91
CA PRO A 193 -11.39 1.54 -8.60
C PRO A 193 -11.24 2.74 -9.54
N GLU A 194 -10.00 3.09 -9.89
CA GLU A 194 -9.68 4.23 -10.77
C GLU A 194 -10.27 4.08 -12.18
N LEU A 195 -10.39 2.84 -12.69
CA LEU A 195 -10.89 2.59 -14.04
C LEU A 195 -12.41 2.74 -14.15
N VAL A 196 -13.14 2.58 -13.05
CA VAL A 196 -14.60 2.63 -13.04
C VAL A 196 -15.09 4.00 -13.53
N THR A 197 -14.44 5.08 -13.11
CA THR A 197 -14.85 6.45 -13.42
C THR A 197 -14.42 6.94 -14.80
N ILE A 198 -13.62 6.17 -15.54
CA ILE A 198 -13.07 6.57 -16.83
C ILE A 198 -14.03 6.12 -17.92
N ALA A 199 -14.56 7.03 -18.74
CA ALA A 199 -15.52 6.66 -19.78
C ALA A 199 -14.85 6.12 -21.06
N ASP A 200 -13.68 6.65 -21.44
CA ASP A 200 -13.00 6.27 -22.69
C ASP A 200 -12.27 4.91 -22.56
N PRO A 201 -12.65 3.89 -23.34
CA PRO A 201 -11.99 2.58 -23.33
C PRO A 201 -10.49 2.65 -23.67
N ASN A 202 -10.08 3.54 -24.58
CA ASN A 202 -8.66 3.67 -24.97
C ASN A 202 -7.80 4.15 -23.79
N VAL A 203 -8.34 5.06 -22.98
CA VAL A 203 -7.68 5.52 -21.75
C VAL A 203 -7.62 4.40 -20.73
N ARG A 204 -8.69 3.61 -20.56
CA ARG A 204 -8.68 2.43 -19.67
C ARG A 204 -7.61 1.42 -20.07
N TYR A 205 -7.48 1.08 -21.36
CA TYR A 205 -6.44 0.16 -21.81
C TYR A 205 -5.04 0.68 -21.55
N LYS A 206 -4.77 1.97 -21.82
CA LYS A 206 -3.46 2.58 -21.53
C LYS A 206 -3.10 2.47 -20.05
N ILE A 207 -4.05 2.81 -19.19
CA ILE A 207 -3.86 2.73 -17.73
C ILE A 207 -3.65 1.27 -17.29
N LEU A 208 -4.41 0.32 -17.82
CA LEU A 208 -4.20 -1.10 -17.55
C LEU A 208 -2.83 -1.61 -18.00
N GLN A 209 -2.34 -1.16 -19.16
CA GLN A 209 -0.99 -1.47 -19.63
C GLN A 209 0.06 -0.93 -18.65
N GLU A 210 -0.08 0.32 -18.19
CA GLU A 210 0.80 0.86 -17.15
C GLU A 210 0.75 0.06 -15.85
N TYR A 211 -0.44 -0.41 -15.44
CA TYR A 211 -0.58 -1.24 -14.24
C TYR A 211 0.17 -2.55 -14.42
N PHE A 212 -0.01 -3.19 -15.57
CA PHE A 212 0.68 -4.42 -15.93
C PHE A 212 2.20 -4.24 -15.89
N ASP A 213 2.71 -3.16 -16.47
CA ASP A 213 4.14 -2.85 -16.51
C ASP A 213 4.74 -2.63 -15.11
N VAL A 214 4.05 -1.85 -14.28
CA VAL A 214 4.51 -1.55 -12.92
C VAL A 214 4.38 -2.77 -11.99
N MET A 215 3.31 -3.56 -12.10
CA MET A 215 3.06 -4.68 -11.19
C MET A 215 3.83 -5.94 -11.56
N LEU A 216 4.00 -6.22 -12.85
CA LEU A 216 4.62 -7.46 -13.33
C LEU A 216 6.04 -7.23 -13.80
N PHE A 217 6.25 -6.32 -14.75
CA PHE A 217 7.56 -6.21 -15.39
C PHE A 217 8.62 -5.60 -14.47
N SER A 218 8.32 -4.46 -13.81
CA SER A 218 9.33 -3.78 -12.98
C SER A 218 9.89 -4.67 -11.84
N PRO A 219 9.06 -5.35 -11.02
CA PRO A 219 9.56 -6.22 -9.95
C PRO A 219 10.27 -7.49 -10.48
N LEU A 220 9.85 -8.02 -11.63
CA LEU A 220 10.49 -9.19 -12.25
C LEU A 220 11.87 -8.84 -12.82
N ILE A 221 12.00 -7.70 -13.49
CA ILE A 221 13.28 -7.22 -14.04
C ILE A 221 14.28 -6.95 -12.91
N VAL A 222 13.86 -6.23 -11.86
CA VAL A 222 14.73 -5.96 -10.70
C VAL A 222 15.23 -7.27 -10.07
N LYS A 223 14.36 -8.27 -9.88
CA LYS A 223 14.76 -9.58 -9.35
C LYS A 223 15.70 -10.33 -10.28
N PHE A 224 15.43 -10.29 -11.59
CA PHE A 224 16.30 -10.92 -12.58
C PHE A 224 17.70 -10.29 -12.52
N LEU A 225 17.79 -8.96 -12.50
CA LEU A 225 19.05 -8.23 -12.38
C LEU A 225 19.79 -8.54 -11.07
N GLN A 226 19.10 -8.55 -9.92
CA GLN A 226 19.71 -8.92 -8.63
C GLN A 226 20.25 -10.35 -8.63
N LYS A 227 19.49 -11.31 -9.18
CA LYS A 227 19.93 -12.70 -9.31
C LYS A 227 21.12 -12.82 -10.26
N TRP A 228 21.10 -12.09 -11.37
CA TRP A 228 22.18 -12.07 -12.36
C TRP A 228 23.46 -11.47 -11.78
N GLN A 229 23.37 -10.35 -11.06
CA GLN A 229 24.50 -9.72 -10.36
C GLN A 229 25.09 -10.62 -9.28
N LYS A 230 24.24 -11.29 -8.48
CA LYS A 230 24.70 -12.26 -7.46
C LYS A 230 25.42 -13.44 -8.10
N ASN A 231 24.93 -13.93 -9.24
CA ASN A 231 25.59 -15.00 -10.00
C ASN A 231 26.92 -14.55 -10.60
N LEU A 232 27.01 -13.32 -11.12
CA LEU A 232 28.27 -12.73 -11.61
C LEU A 232 29.33 -12.59 -10.52
N LEU A 233 28.92 -12.09 -9.34
CA LEU A 233 29.81 -11.98 -8.18
C LEU A 233 30.23 -13.37 -7.66
N ALA A 234 29.35 -14.37 -7.74
CA ALA A 234 29.68 -15.76 -7.40
C ALA A 234 30.58 -16.44 -8.44
N SER A 235 30.50 -16.05 -9.72
CA SER A 235 31.40 -16.55 -10.78
C SER A 235 32.72 -15.79 -10.89
N GLY A 236 32.82 -14.59 -10.30
CA GLY A 236 34.01 -13.74 -10.33
C GLY A 236 35.11 -14.11 -9.32
N SER A 237 34.91 -15.17 -8.51
CA SER A 237 35.92 -15.67 -7.56
C SER A 237 36.81 -16.80 -8.11
N GLU A 238 36.71 -17.14 -9.39
CA GLU A 238 37.65 -18.03 -10.08
C GLU A 238 38.43 -17.26 -11.17
N SER A 239 39.56 -16.68 -10.73
CA SER A 239 40.76 -16.35 -11.52
C SER A 239 40.62 -15.97 -13.01
N CYS A 240 40.49 -14.69 -13.32
CA CYS A 240 41.03 -14.14 -14.56
C CYS A 240 42.53 -13.85 -14.37
N GLN A 241 43.38 -14.87 -14.57
CA GLN A 241 44.77 -14.62 -14.97
C GLN A 241 44.75 -14.27 -16.46
N PHE A 242 44.89 -12.98 -16.77
CA PHE A 242 45.29 -12.55 -18.11
C PHE A 242 46.68 -13.13 -18.37
N ARG A 243 46.76 -14.16 -19.22
CA ARG A 243 48.01 -14.56 -19.86
C ARG A 243 48.13 -13.76 -21.15
N ASP A 244 49.21 -12.99 -21.22
CA ASP A 244 49.68 -12.30 -22.41
C ASP A 244 49.78 -13.26 -23.60
N TYR A 245 49.09 -12.92 -24.68
CA TYR A 245 49.36 -13.47 -26.01
C TYR A 245 50.17 -12.43 -26.80
N GLU A 246 51.46 -12.34 -26.49
CA GLU A 246 52.45 -11.96 -27.49
C GLU A 246 52.80 -13.21 -28.32
N HIS A 247 52.97 -13.01 -29.63
CA HIS A 247 53.29 -13.97 -30.69
C HIS A 247 52.13 -14.62 -31.45
N LEU A 248 51.79 -14.00 -32.58
CA LEU A 248 51.58 -14.73 -33.83
C LEU A 248 52.50 -14.10 -34.91
N PRO A 249 53.22 -14.92 -35.70
CA PRO A 249 54.18 -14.44 -36.69
C PRO A 249 53.53 -14.07 -38.02
N ASP A 250 54.17 -13.14 -38.74
CA ASP A 250 53.89 -12.76 -40.11
C ASP A 250 53.83 -13.97 -41.06
N HIS A 251 52.77 -14.07 -41.85
CA HIS A 251 52.75 -14.46 -43.27
C HIS A 251 51.38 -14.20 -43.90
#